data_AF-A0A5C5YN24-F1
#
_entry.id   AF-A0A5C5YN24-F1
#
_cell.length_a   1.000
_cell.length_b   1.000
_cell.length_c   1.000
_cell.angle_alpha   90.00
_cell.angle_beta   90.00
_cell.angle_gamma   90.00
#
_symmetry.space_group_name_H-M   'P 1'
#
loop_
_entity.id
_entity.type
_entity.pdbx_description
1 polymer ?
#
loop_
_entity_poly.entity_id
_entity_poly.type
_entity_poly.pdbx_seq_one_letter_code
_entity_poly.pdbx_strand_id
1 'polypeptide(L)'
;MISNRPLPDPNSTLHEARDFIFASSLTRRAFDSSRKNLANFVGDLLDATHRLSLACHLPEFTDHGLPHLCSLVDRISCWGLPGVGGTYLPESLAPDDAADLLVATLIHDLGMLSQNPCDLPQPYSPDLDPSQWTSRALWVRTTHVVRLPRLLPRLMLDYSKNYEEFFDPACPSNLLRAVEVAMAHQKWPWQWAADGGLDAIGRALAAVVSVADLLDEDAGRCDTTTLLQHRGGDELNRAHWMRHALTADRILITNGSISVDVKKPPGTTHLTKPIYSALRNHFRLISLYEADLRAIDAPITNINLNPSTGIPLTNTDLLKNWNALEGFDNESALTFQLLRTFMGEALKSPTRCSQETLTQLAVASLEDVDLAVLEAAQGSTEPRSPLEQTFEAIVGGVS
;
A
#
# COMPACT_ATOMS: atom_id res chain seq x y z
N MET A 1 19.32 19.49 -3.14
CA MET A 1 18.58 20.26 -2.11
C MET A 1 17.41 19.38 -1.68
N ILE A 2 17.33 18.93 -0.42
CA ILE A 2 16.14 18.22 0.06
C ILE A 2 14.98 19.17 -0.12
N SER A 3 14.06 18.81 -1.00
CA SER A 3 12.77 19.48 -1.09
C SER A 3 12.01 19.10 0.18
N ASN A 4 12.15 19.89 1.26
CA ASN A 4 11.21 19.89 2.39
C ASN A 4 9.86 20.49 1.95
N ARG A 5 9.39 20.13 0.75
CA ARG A 5 8.06 20.51 0.29
C ARG A 5 7.07 19.70 1.11
N PRO A 6 6.09 20.34 1.76
CA PRO A 6 5.00 19.61 2.39
C PRO A 6 4.24 18.85 1.32
N LEU A 7 3.67 17.70 1.68
CA LEU A 7 2.72 17.02 0.81
C LEU A 7 1.55 17.97 0.51
N PRO A 8 0.94 17.90 -0.68
CA PRO A 8 -0.29 18.61 -0.96
C PRO A 8 -1.37 18.25 0.06
N ASP A 9 -2.33 19.17 0.29
CA ASP A 9 -3.51 18.86 1.08
C ASP A 9 -4.20 17.60 0.52
N PRO A 10 -4.70 16.68 1.35
CA PRO A 10 -5.46 15.51 0.88
C PRO A 10 -6.70 15.87 0.03
N ASN A 11 -7.22 17.10 0.16
CA ASN A 11 -8.28 17.66 -0.68
C ASN A 11 -7.75 18.45 -1.89
N SER A 12 -6.47 18.30 -2.22
CA SER A 12 -5.84 18.98 -3.34
C SER A 12 -6.51 18.65 -4.67
N THR A 13 -6.52 19.65 -5.53
CA THR A 13 -7.04 19.54 -6.90
C THR A 13 -6.11 18.68 -7.75
N LEU A 14 -6.64 18.13 -8.86
CA LEU A 14 -5.83 17.46 -9.88
C LEU A 14 -4.63 18.31 -10.32
N HIS A 15 -4.80 19.62 -10.44
CA HIS A 15 -3.73 20.53 -10.86
C HIS A 15 -2.58 20.56 -9.84
N GLU A 16 -2.89 20.69 -8.54
CA GLU A 16 -1.89 20.74 -7.48
C GLU A 16 -1.12 19.43 -7.34
N ALA A 17 -1.83 18.30 -7.39
CA ALA A 17 -1.21 16.97 -7.36
C ALA A 17 -0.32 16.74 -8.60
N ARG A 18 -0.79 17.12 -9.79
CA ARG A 18 0.00 17.02 -11.03
C ARG A 18 1.27 17.85 -10.95
N ASP A 19 1.15 19.12 -10.55
CA ASP A 19 2.30 20.01 -10.42
C ASP A 19 3.28 19.54 -9.34
N PHE A 20 2.77 18.92 -8.28
CA PHE A 20 3.60 18.26 -7.27
C PHE A 20 4.42 17.11 -7.85
N ILE A 21 3.75 16.15 -8.50
CA ILE A 21 4.39 14.97 -9.10
C ILE A 21 5.36 15.37 -10.21
N PHE A 22 4.99 16.31 -11.09
CA PHE A 22 5.84 16.77 -12.19
C PHE A 22 7.08 17.52 -11.71
N ALA A 23 6.99 18.21 -10.57
CA ALA A 23 8.11 18.89 -9.94
C ALA A 23 8.99 17.96 -9.09
N SER A 24 8.73 16.67 -9.03
CA SER A 24 9.54 15.72 -8.26
C SER A 24 10.87 15.37 -8.97
N SER A 25 11.88 14.94 -8.21
CA SER A 25 13.16 14.49 -8.79
C SER A 25 13.00 13.21 -9.60
N LEU A 26 12.14 12.28 -9.15
CA LEU A 26 11.80 11.06 -9.89
C LEU A 26 11.24 11.40 -11.27
N THR A 27 10.25 12.29 -11.35
CA THR A 27 9.63 12.65 -12.64
C THR A 27 10.58 13.37 -13.56
N ARG A 28 11.41 14.31 -13.05
CA ARG A 28 12.44 14.95 -13.87
C ARG A 28 13.40 13.92 -14.47
N ARG A 29 13.88 12.97 -13.66
CA ARG A 29 14.76 11.91 -14.16
C ARG A 29 14.07 11.03 -15.20
N ALA A 30 12.82 10.64 -14.94
CA ALA A 30 12.02 9.84 -15.87
C ALA A 30 11.82 10.54 -17.22
N PHE A 31 11.66 11.86 -17.23
CA PHE A 31 11.46 12.61 -18.48
C PHE A 31 12.72 12.78 -19.33
N ASP A 32 13.90 12.48 -18.79
CA ASP A 32 15.14 12.36 -19.56
C ASP A 32 15.26 10.99 -20.28
N SER A 33 14.24 10.12 -20.15
CA SER A 33 14.20 8.81 -20.78
C SER A 33 14.13 8.86 -22.31
N SER A 34 14.43 7.72 -22.93
CA SER A 34 14.28 7.54 -24.38
C SER A 34 12.81 7.45 -24.81
N ARG A 35 11.87 7.38 -23.85
CA ARG A 35 10.43 7.21 -24.06
C ARG A 35 9.76 8.50 -24.51
N LYS A 36 9.51 8.59 -25.82
CA LYS A 36 8.75 9.71 -26.40
C LYS A 36 7.36 9.76 -25.78
N ASN A 37 6.79 10.97 -25.67
CA ASN A 37 5.45 11.22 -25.11
C ASN A 37 5.22 10.87 -23.63
N LEU A 38 6.23 10.40 -22.88
CA LEU A 38 6.06 9.99 -21.48
C LEU A 38 5.41 11.08 -20.62
N ALA A 39 5.79 12.35 -20.79
CA ALA A 39 5.20 13.45 -20.04
C ALA A 39 3.69 13.63 -20.29
N ASN A 40 3.23 13.38 -21.52
CA ASN A 40 1.80 13.44 -21.84
C ASN A 40 1.07 12.23 -21.26
N PHE A 41 1.67 11.04 -21.39
CA PHE A 41 1.13 9.80 -20.83
C PHE A 41 0.94 9.91 -19.31
N VAL A 42 1.94 10.42 -18.59
CA VAL A 42 1.85 10.63 -17.14
C VAL A 42 0.77 11.66 -16.79
N GLY A 43 0.66 12.74 -17.58
CA GLY A 43 -0.39 13.74 -17.38
C GLY A 43 -1.81 13.16 -17.53
N ASP A 44 -2.03 12.38 -18.58
CA ASP A 44 -3.32 11.73 -18.87
C ASP A 44 -3.61 10.58 -17.88
N LEU A 45 -2.58 9.87 -17.42
CA LEU A 45 -2.71 8.85 -16.38
C LEU A 45 -3.20 9.45 -15.06
N LEU A 46 -2.65 10.60 -14.62
CA LEU A 46 -3.10 11.26 -13.41
C LEU A 46 -4.57 11.74 -13.52
N ASP A 47 -4.97 12.24 -14.68
CA ASP A 47 -6.37 12.58 -14.94
C ASP A 47 -7.27 11.34 -14.90
N ALA A 48 -6.85 10.23 -15.51
CA ALA A 48 -7.57 8.96 -15.46
C ALA A 48 -7.73 8.43 -14.03
N THR A 49 -6.66 8.44 -13.23
CA THR A 49 -6.68 8.06 -11.82
C THR A 49 -7.63 8.95 -11.02
N HIS A 50 -7.61 10.27 -11.25
CA HIS A 50 -8.52 11.20 -10.58
C HIS A 50 -9.99 10.89 -10.90
N ARG A 51 -10.32 10.68 -12.18
CA ARG A 51 -11.68 10.32 -12.60
C ARG A 51 -12.14 8.99 -11.99
N LEU A 52 -11.25 7.99 -11.94
CA LEU A 52 -11.55 6.71 -11.29
C LEU A 52 -11.78 6.87 -9.78
N SER A 53 -10.95 7.65 -9.10
CA SER A 53 -11.11 7.95 -7.67
C SER A 53 -12.46 8.62 -7.39
N LEU A 54 -12.89 9.59 -8.22
CA LEU A 54 -14.20 10.23 -8.10
C LEU A 54 -15.38 9.30 -8.41
N ALA A 55 -15.18 8.32 -9.29
CA ALA A 55 -16.19 7.32 -9.64
C ALA A 55 -16.21 6.11 -8.69
N CYS A 56 -15.23 5.98 -7.81
CA CYS A 56 -15.12 4.86 -6.89
C CYS A 56 -16.18 4.98 -5.78
N HIS A 57 -17.10 4.01 -5.74
CA HIS A 57 -18.17 3.96 -4.74
C HIS A 57 -17.82 3.18 -3.48
N LEU A 58 -16.54 2.79 -3.33
CA LEU A 58 -16.01 2.10 -2.16
C LEU A 58 -15.19 3.11 -1.36
N PRO A 59 -15.73 3.70 -0.28
CA PRO A 59 -15.06 4.75 0.49
C PRO A 59 -13.64 4.37 0.91
N GLU A 60 -13.40 3.10 1.18
CA GLU A 60 -12.12 2.52 1.58
C GLU A 60 -11.02 2.53 0.53
N PHE A 61 -11.34 2.83 -0.73
CA PHE A 61 -10.35 2.87 -1.80
C PHE A 61 -10.17 4.27 -2.38
N THR A 62 -10.99 5.23 -1.96
CA THR A 62 -10.91 6.61 -2.48
C THR A 62 -9.68 7.37 -1.97
N ASP A 63 -9.02 6.89 -0.91
CA ASP A 63 -7.73 7.36 -0.41
C ASP A 63 -6.53 6.85 -1.23
N HIS A 64 -6.70 5.80 -2.04
CA HIS A 64 -5.71 5.34 -3.04
C HIS A 64 -5.68 6.22 -4.32
N GLY A 65 -6.24 7.43 -4.26
CA GLY A 65 -6.22 8.43 -5.32
C GLY A 65 -4.95 9.28 -5.34
N LEU A 66 -5.08 10.53 -5.78
CA LEU A 66 -3.94 11.44 -5.97
C LEU A 66 -3.11 11.74 -4.70
N PRO A 67 -3.69 11.90 -3.49
CA PRO A 67 -2.90 12.17 -2.28
C PRO A 67 -1.89 11.05 -1.97
N HIS A 68 -2.33 9.80 -2.06
CA HIS A 68 -1.48 8.62 -1.91
C HIS A 68 -0.36 8.58 -2.95
N LEU A 69 -0.66 8.87 -4.22
CA LEU A 69 0.38 8.93 -5.27
C LEU A 69 1.40 10.06 -5.03
N CYS A 70 0.96 11.22 -4.54
CA CYS A 70 1.88 12.31 -4.17
C CYS A 70 2.82 11.85 -3.05
N SER A 71 2.28 11.15 -2.05
CA SER A 71 3.03 10.60 -0.94
C SER A 71 4.12 9.63 -1.38
N LEU A 72 3.78 8.65 -2.22
CA LEU A 72 4.74 7.67 -2.73
C LEU A 72 5.83 8.29 -3.62
N VAL A 73 5.44 9.14 -4.57
CA VAL A 73 6.40 9.82 -5.47
C VAL A 73 7.36 10.68 -4.67
N ASP A 74 6.88 11.36 -3.64
CA ASP A 74 7.70 12.15 -2.73
C ASP A 74 8.69 11.29 -1.94
N ARG A 75 8.24 10.17 -1.35
CA ARG A 75 9.12 9.25 -0.62
C ARG A 75 10.25 8.72 -1.50
N ILE A 76 9.92 8.27 -2.71
CA ILE A 76 10.91 7.78 -3.68
C ILE A 76 11.84 8.92 -4.12
N SER A 77 11.30 10.10 -4.35
CA SER A 77 12.07 11.29 -4.74
C SER A 77 13.07 11.74 -3.67
N CYS A 78 12.72 11.52 -2.41
CA CYS A 78 13.52 11.88 -1.24
C CYS A 78 14.31 10.69 -0.67
N TRP A 79 14.34 9.54 -1.36
CA TRP A 79 15.05 8.35 -0.91
C TRP A 79 16.56 8.60 -0.85
N GLY A 80 17.07 8.92 0.34
CA GLY A 80 18.47 9.24 0.56
C GLY A 80 19.32 7.99 0.59
N LEU A 81 20.27 7.89 -0.35
CA LEU A 81 21.18 6.75 -0.43
C LEU A 81 22.19 6.77 0.73
N PRO A 82 22.61 5.59 1.24
CA PRO A 82 23.67 5.53 2.23
C PRO A 82 25.02 6.03 1.65
N GLY A 83 25.72 6.90 2.38
CA GLY A 83 27.05 7.38 1.99
C GLY A 83 27.19 8.90 2.04
N VAL A 84 27.92 9.48 1.07
CA VAL A 84 28.16 10.93 0.99
C VAL A 84 26.82 11.65 0.91
N GLY A 85 26.51 12.45 1.93
CA GLY A 85 25.19 13.08 2.08
C GLY A 85 24.79 13.92 0.88
N GLY A 86 23.51 13.83 0.51
CA GLY A 86 22.90 14.65 -0.54
C GLY A 86 22.65 13.94 -1.87
N THR A 87 22.94 12.65 -1.99
CA THR A 87 22.55 11.83 -3.16
C THR A 87 21.22 11.13 -2.93
N TYR A 88 20.33 11.20 -3.91
CA TYR A 88 19.01 10.57 -3.87
C TYR A 88 18.87 9.49 -4.95
N LEU A 89 18.00 8.51 -4.70
CA LEU A 89 17.74 7.41 -5.63
C LEU A 89 17.46 7.86 -7.08
N PRO A 90 16.64 8.89 -7.37
CA PRO A 90 16.42 9.29 -8.76
C PRO A 90 17.69 9.73 -9.49
N GLU A 91 18.70 10.24 -8.78
CA GLU A 91 19.95 10.71 -9.38
C GLU A 91 20.87 9.55 -9.78
N SER A 92 20.74 8.37 -9.15
CA SER A 92 21.54 7.19 -9.45
C SER A 92 20.93 6.28 -10.52
N LEU A 93 19.61 6.32 -10.72
CA LEU A 93 18.92 5.48 -11.71
C LEU A 93 19.19 5.92 -13.15
N ALA A 94 19.22 4.98 -14.09
CA ALA A 94 19.14 5.35 -15.51
C ALA A 94 17.77 6.01 -15.81
N PRO A 95 17.69 6.94 -16.77
CA PRO A 95 16.41 7.61 -17.08
C PRO A 95 15.27 6.65 -17.43
N ASP A 96 15.57 5.58 -18.16
CA ASP A 96 14.56 4.56 -18.52
C ASP A 96 14.11 3.73 -17.30
N ASP A 97 14.98 3.44 -16.34
CA ASP A 97 14.61 2.78 -15.08
C ASP A 97 13.76 3.71 -14.20
N ALA A 98 14.10 5.01 -14.15
CA ALA A 98 13.31 6.00 -13.44
C ALA A 98 11.91 6.19 -14.05
N ALA A 99 11.79 6.07 -15.37
CA ALA A 99 10.51 6.09 -16.07
C ALA A 99 9.65 4.87 -15.73
N ASP A 100 10.24 3.66 -15.69
CA ASP A 100 9.51 2.47 -15.26
C ASP A 100 9.10 2.57 -13.79
N LEU A 101 9.99 3.05 -12.91
CA LEU A 101 9.69 3.25 -11.50
C LEU A 101 8.57 4.27 -11.27
N LEU A 102 8.61 5.41 -11.97
CA LEU A 102 7.55 6.42 -11.90
C LEU A 102 6.21 5.83 -12.31
N VAL A 103 6.14 5.22 -13.50
CA VAL A 103 4.89 4.66 -14.01
C VAL A 103 4.39 3.54 -13.10
N ALA A 104 5.28 2.64 -12.65
CA ALA A 104 4.93 1.57 -11.74
C ALA A 104 4.33 2.12 -10.43
N THR A 105 4.95 3.15 -9.86
CA THR A 105 4.45 3.84 -8.66
C THR A 105 3.05 4.42 -8.89
N LEU A 106 2.81 5.04 -10.04
CA LEU A 106 1.52 5.67 -10.35
C LEU A 106 0.39 4.65 -10.61
N ILE A 107 0.72 3.41 -10.99
CA ILE A 107 -0.28 2.40 -11.35
C ILE A 107 -0.41 1.25 -10.36
N HIS A 108 0.49 1.08 -9.38
CA HIS A 108 0.52 -0.10 -8.49
C HIS A 108 -0.85 -0.42 -7.87
N ASP A 109 -1.55 0.61 -7.39
CA ASP A 109 -2.88 0.52 -6.80
C ASP A 109 -4.02 1.01 -7.70
N LEU A 110 -3.77 1.27 -8.99
CA LEU A 110 -4.82 1.73 -9.91
C LEU A 110 -6.01 0.76 -9.99
N GLY A 111 -5.75 -0.54 -9.82
CA GLY A 111 -6.77 -1.57 -9.74
C GLY A 111 -7.71 -1.45 -8.54
N MET A 112 -7.27 -0.81 -7.44
CA MET A 112 -8.11 -0.55 -6.26
C MET A 112 -9.26 0.41 -6.59
N LEU A 113 -9.05 1.28 -7.59
CA LEU A 113 -10.04 2.25 -8.06
C LEU A 113 -11.00 1.68 -9.12
N SER A 114 -10.73 0.48 -9.66
CA SER A 114 -11.61 -0.16 -10.64
C SER A 114 -12.41 -1.32 -10.04
N GLN A 115 -13.74 -1.22 -10.14
CA GLN A 115 -14.65 -2.32 -9.79
C GLN A 115 -15.24 -3.01 -11.04
N ASN A 116 -14.64 -2.81 -12.22
CA ASN A 116 -15.11 -3.37 -13.48
C ASN A 116 -14.50 -4.78 -13.73
N PRO A 117 -15.30 -5.86 -13.80
CA PRO A 117 -14.78 -7.21 -14.07
C PRO A 117 -14.09 -7.35 -15.44
N CYS A 118 -14.38 -6.50 -16.42
CA CYS A 118 -13.75 -6.55 -17.74
C CYS A 118 -12.24 -6.23 -17.71
N ASP A 119 -11.76 -5.66 -16.60
CA ASP A 119 -10.35 -5.39 -16.36
C ASP A 119 -9.58 -6.63 -15.88
N LEU A 120 -10.27 -7.71 -15.51
CA LEU A 120 -9.62 -8.97 -15.16
C LEU A 120 -9.13 -9.72 -16.43
N PRO A 121 -8.08 -10.57 -16.32
CA PRO A 121 -7.65 -11.45 -17.39
C PRO A 121 -8.82 -12.23 -18.02
N GLN A 122 -8.73 -12.59 -19.29
CA GLN A 122 -9.79 -13.36 -19.97
C GLN A 122 -9.18 -14.59 -20.66
N PRO A 123 -9.73 -15.80 -20.41
CA PRO A 123 -10.71 -16.11 -19.37
C PRO A 123 -10.09 -15.93 -17.96
N TYR A 124 -10.82 -15.34 -17.01
CA TYR A 124 -10.35 -15.31 -15.61
C TYR A 124 -10.69 -16.63 -14.92
N SER A 125 -9.83 -17.04 -13.99
CA SER A 125 -10.03 -18.23 -13.17
C SER A 125 -11.20 -18.02 -12.18
N PRO A 126 -11.94 -19.07 -11.79
CA PRO A 126 -13.13 -18.93 -10.93
C PRO A 126 -12.90 -18.19 -9.60
N ASP A 127 -11.69 -18.27 -9.04
CA ASP A 127 -11.27 -17.55 -7.82
C ASP A 127 -11.25 -16.02 -8.00
N LEU A 128 -11.18 -15.53 -9.25
CA LEU A 128 -11.25 -14.11 -9.58
C LEU A 128 -12.68 -13.64 -9.88
N ASP A 129 -13.66 -14.55 -9.94
CA ASP A 129 -15.04 -14.20 -10.27
C ASP A 129 -15.70 -13.42 -9.13
N PRO A 130 -16.23 -12.20 -9.36
CA PRO A 130 -16.86 -11.39 -8.32
C PRO A 130 -18.02 -12.10 -7.61
N SER A 131 -18.72 -13.04 -8.26
CA SER A 131 -19.83 -13.79 -7.66
C SER A 131 -19.40 -14.74 -6.54
N GLN A 132 -18.11 -15.09 -6.46
CA GLN A 132 -17.57 -15.95 -5.40
C GLN A 132 -17.25 -15.17 -4.12
N TRP A 133 -17.36 -13.84 -4.14
CA TRP A 133 -16.97 -12.98 -3.03
C TRP A 133 -18.18 -12.34 -2.38
N THR A 134 -18.33 -12.55 -1.08
CA THR A 134 -19.37 -11.87 -0.27
C THR A 134 -19.05 -10.38 -0.08
N SER A 135 -17.76 -10.03 -0.05
CA SER A 135 -17.28 -8.66 0.07
C SER A 135 -16.66 -8.16 -1.24
N ARG A 136 -17.29 -7.16 -1.86
CA ARG A 136 -16.74 -6.48 -3.03
C ARG A 136 -15.40 -5.81 -2.74
N ALA A 137 -15.24 -5.27 -1.53
CA ALA A 137 -13.99 -4.67 -1.09
C ALA A 137 -12.84 -5.70 -1.08
N LEU A 138 -13.11 -6.87 -0.52
CA LEU A 138 -12.12 -7.95 -0.45
C LEU A 138 -11.76 -8.48 -1.86
N TRP A 139 -12.75 -8.61 -2.74
CA TRP A 139 -12.51 -8.96 -4.15
C TRP A 139 -11.60 -7.94 -4.85
N VAL A 140 -11.88 -6.64 -4.71
CA VAL A 140 -11.03 -5.58 -5.29
C VAL A 140 -9.61 -5.65 -4.72
N ARG A 141 -9.45 -5.72 -3.39
CA ARG A 141 -8.14 -5.90 -2.72
C ARG A 141 -7.37 -7.10 -3.25
N THR A 142 -8.04 -8.22 -3.48
CA THR A 142 -7.40 -9.46 -3.95
C THR A 142 -7.00 -9.39 -5.42
N THR A 143 -7.73 -8.59 -6.21
CA THR A 143 -7.59 -8.59 -7.67
C THR A 143 -6.94 -7.33 -8.25
N HIS A 144 -6.59 -6.33 -7.43
CA HIS A 144 -6.15 -5.03 -7.92
C HIS A 144 -4.92 -5.11 -8.84
N VAL A 145 -3.89 -5.89 -8.48
CA VAL A 145 -2.70 -6.03 -9.33
C VAL A 145 -2.98 -6.78 -10.63
N VAL A 146 -3.78 -7.85 -10.60
CA VAL A 146 -4.02 -8.69 -11.79
C VAL A 146 -4.86 -7.99 -12.86
N ARG A 147 -5.50 -6.86 -12.51
CA ARG A 147 -6.24 -6.02 -13.45
C ARG A 147 -5.36 -5.15 -14.33
N LEU A 148 -4.16 -4.78 -13.85
CA LEU A 148 -3.32 -3.75 -14.47
C LEU A 148 -3.05 -4.00 -15.97
N PRO A 149 -2.76 -5.23 -16.43
CA PRO A 149 -2.48 -5.48 -17.85
C PRO A 149 -3.63 -5.15 -18.81
N ARG A 150 -4.88 -5.09 -18.33
CA ARG A 150 -6.04 -4.71 -19.16
C ARG A 150 -6.59 -3.34 -18.80
N LEU A 151 -6.59 -3.01 -17.51
CA LEU A 151 -7.04 -1.72 -17.00
C LEU A 151 -6.24 -0.57 -17.62
N LEU A 152 -4.91 -0.64 -17.57
CA LEU A 152 -4.07 0.46 -18.03
C LEU A 152 -4.21 0.72 -19.54
N PRO A 153 -4.12 -0.29 -20.44
CA PRO A 153 -4.40 -0.07 -21.85
C PRO A 153 -5.81 0.47 -22.11
N ARG A 154 -6.84 -0.07 -21.45
CA ARG A 154 -8.22 0.44 -21.62
C ARG A 154 -8.30 1.94 -21.28
N LEU A 155 -7.72 2.35 -20.16
CA LEU A 155 -7.73 3.75 -19.75
C LEU A 155 -6.96 4.63 -20.73
N MET A 156 -5.82 4.19 -21.24
CA MET A 156 -4.89 5.03 -22.00
C MET A 156 -5.17 5.04 -23.51
N LEU A 157 -5.72 3.97 -24.08
CA LEU A 157 -6.11 3.91 -25.50
C LEU A 157 -7.38 4.74 -25.78
N ASP A 158 -8.22 4.96 -24.76
CA ASP A 158 -9.41 5.81 -24.86
C ASP A 158 -9.06 7.33 -24.90
N TYR A 159 -7.81 7.73 -24.65
CA TYR A 159 -7.35 9.12 -24.77
C TYR A 159 -6.99 9.51 -26.20
N SER A 160 -7.17 10.79 -26.53
CA SER A 160 -7.01 11.35 -27.88
C SER A 160 -5.67 11.09 -28.59
N LYS A 161 -4.59 10.80 -27.84
CA LYS A 161 -3.26 10.52 -28.38
C LYS A 161 -3.01 9.07 -28.75
N ASN A 162 -3.87 8.13 -28.30
CA ASN A 162 -3.75 6.69 -28.47
C ASN A 162 -2.33 6.14 -28.22
N TYR A 163 -2.06 5.76 -26.97
CA TYR A 163 -0.73 5.41 -26.46
C TYR A 163 -0.26 3.96 -26.78
N GLU A 164 -0.55 3.46 -27.98
CA GLU A 164 -0.21 2.09 -28.40
C GLU A 164 1.28 1.77 -28.24
N GLU A 165 2.16 2.75 -28.45
CA GLU A 165 3.61 2.56 -28.34
C GLU A 165 4.06 2.09 -26.95
N PHE A 166 3.28 2.37 -25.91
CA PHE A 166 3.60 1.99 -24.53
C PHE A 166 3.22 0.54 -24.20
N PHE A 167 2.41 -0.09 -25.04
CA PHE A 167 1.89 -1.45 -24.81
C PHE A 167 2.35 -2.47 -25.86
N ASP A 168 3.05 -2.04 -26.91
CA ASP A 168 3.68 -2.91 -27.90
C ASP A 168 5.05 -3.41 -27.40
N PRO A 169 5.24 -4.74 -27.15
CA PRO A 169 6.54 -5.28 -26.73
C PRO A 169 7.67 -5.06 -27.74
N ALA A 170 7.35 -4.86 -29.03
CA ALA A 170 8.35 -4.56 -30.06
C ALA A 170 8.80 -3.10 -30.06
N CYS A 171 8.07 -2.21 -29.37
CA CYS A 171 8.38 -0.79 -29.30
C CYS A 171 9.46 -0.53 -28.23
N PRO A 172 10.56 0.17 -28.55
CA PRO A 172 11.57 0.55 -27.56
C PRO A 172 11.04 1.46 -26.44
N SER A 173 9.94 2.17 -26.69
CA SER A 173 9.33 3.07 -25.69
C SER A 173 8.38 2.36 -24.73
N ASN A 174 8.16 1.05 -24.85
CA ASN A 174 7.15 0.34 -24.06
C ASN A 174 7.34 0.48 -22.53
N LEU A 175 6.23 0.29 -21.81
CA LEU A 175 6.13 0.37 -20.35
C LEU A 175 5.70 -0.97 -19.73
N LEU A 176 5.92 -2.08 -20.42
CA LEU A 176 5.50 -3.40 -19.93
C LEU A 176 6.24 -3.78 -18.64
N ARG A 177 7.54 -3.43 -18.54
CA ARG A 177 8.31 -3.58 -17.32
C ARG A 177 7.70 -2.80 -16.15
N ALA A 178 7.21 -1.57 -16.38
CA ALA A 178 6.52 -0.79 -15.34
C ALA A 178 5.27 -1.51 -14.83
N VAL A 179 4.51 -2.18 -15.71
CA VAL A 179 3.34 -3.00 -15.32
C VAL A 179 3.77 -4.20 -14.50
N GLU A 180 4.82 -4.92 -14.90
CA GLU A 180 5.35 -6.06 -14.14
C GLU A 180 5.86 -5.66 -12.76
N VAL A 181 6.60 -4.55 -12.67
CA VAL A 181 7.08 -3.95 -11.42
C VAL A 181 5.91 -3.56 -10.52
N ALA A 182 4.91 -2.87 -11.07
CA ALA A 182 3.70 -2.52 -10.33
C ALA A 182 2.98 -3.76 -9.82
N MET A 183 2.82 -4.81 -10.61
CA MET A 183 2.14 -6.03 -10.16
C MET A 183 2.92 -6.79 -9.09
N ALA A 184 4.25 -6.70 -9.09
CA ALA A 184 5.11 -7.37 -8.13
C ALA A 184 5.06 -6.75 -6.72
N HIS A 185 4.51 -5.54 -6.56
CA HIS A 185 4.53 -4.83 -5.27
C HIS A 185 3.78 -5.59 -4.15
N GLN A 186 2.72 -6.35 -4.51
CA GLN A 186 1.91 -7.15 -3.59
C GLN A 186 2.57 -8.49 -3.20
N LYS A 187 3.79 -8.75 -3.68
CA LYS A 187 4.51 -10.01 -3.46
C LYS A 187 5.75 -9.80 -2.61
N TRP A 188 6.13 -10.85 -1.89
CA TRP A 188 7.39 -10.93 -1.19
C TRP A 188 8.53 -11.32 -2.13
N PRO A 189 9.79 -10.96 -1.80
CA PRO A 189 10.94 -11.21 -2.68
C PRO A 189 11.13 -12.67 -3.11
N TRP A 190 10.86 -13.64 -2.23
CA TRP A 190 10.97 -15.07 -2.56
C TRP A 190 9.90 -15.54 -3.56
N GLN A 191 8.81 -14.81 -3.74
CA GLN A 191 7.76 -15.14 -4.70
C GLN A 191 8.12 -14.65 -6.12
N TRP A 192 8.95 -13.62 -6.26
CA TRP A 192 9.33 -13.07 -7.56
C TRP A 192 10.15 -14.04 -8.41
N ALA A 193 10.95 -14.90 -7.78
CA ALA A 193 11.75 -15.90 -8.48
C ALA A 193 10.90 -17.00 -9.11
N ALA A 194 9.74 -17.31 -8.52
CA ALA A 194 8.83 -18.36 -9.01
C ALA A 194 8.09 -17.95 -10.30
N ASP A 195 7.89 -16.64 -10.50
CA ASP A 195 7.09 -16.12 -11.61
C ASP A 195 7.88 -15.86 -12.89
N GLY A 196 9.21 -16.00 -12.88
CA GLY A 196 10.07 -15.88 -14.06
C GLY A 196 10.06 -14.51 -14.77
N GLY A 197 9.39 -13.49 -14.21
CA GLY A 197 9.02 -12.26 -14.94
C GLY A 197 9.96 -11.07 -14.78
N LEU A 198 10.64 -10.90 -13.65
CA LEU A 198 11.48 -9.72 -13.40
C LEU A 198 12.97 -10.03 -13.41
N ASP A 199 13.72 -9.26 -14.20
CA ASP A 199 15.18 -9.21 -14.11
C ASP A 199 15.65 -8.56 -12.78
N ALA A 200 16.96 -8.51 -12.56
CA ALA A 200 17.50 -7.98 -11.31
C ALA A 200 17.12 -6.51 -11.05
N ILE A 201 17.06 -5.69 -12.11
CA ILE A 201 16.68 -4.28 -11.99
C ILE A 201 15.18 -4.17 -11.72
N GLY A 202 14.34 -4.91 -12.44
CA GLY A 202 12.90 -4.97 -12.23
C GLY A 202 12.54 -5.38 -10.80
N ARG A 203 13.22 -6.38 -10.23
CA ARG A 203 13.05 -6.74 -8.81
C ARG A 203 13.46 -5.62 -7.87
N ALA A 204 14.56 -4.94 -8.15
CA ALA A 204 15.00 -3.79 -7.35
C ALA A 204 13.99 -2.62 -7.41
N LEU A 205 13.42 -2.34 -8.58
CA LEU A 205 12.35 -1.34 -8.72
C LEU A 205 11.08 -1.77 -7.98
N ALA A 206 10.70 -3.05 -8.05
CA ALA A 206 9.56 -3.59 -7.31
C ALA A 206 9.78 -3.47 -5.80
N ALA A 207 10.99 -3.74 -5.32
CA ALA A 207 11.38 -3.53 -3.93
C ALA A 207 11.22 -2.07 -3.49
N VAL A 208 11.58 -1.10 -4.34
CA VAL A 208 11.37 0.33 -4.04
C VAL A 208 9.87 0.64 -3.90
N VAL A 209 9.03 0.15 -4.80
CA VAL A 209 7.56 0.36 -4.73
C VAL A 209 6.99 -0.30 -3.47
N SER A 210 7.29 -1.58 -3.21
CA SER A 210 6.82 -2.29 -2.02
C SER A 210 7.24 -1.59 -0.72
N VAL A 211 8.47 -1.12 -0.64
CA VAL A 211 8.94 -0.41 0.55
C VAL A 211 8.30 0.96 0.69
N ALA A 212 8.14 1.71 -0.41
CA ALA A 212 7.45 3.00 -0.37
C ALA A 212 6.00 2.85 0.10
N ASP A 213 5.32 1.77 -0.32
CA ASP A 213 3.96 1.41 0.11
C ASP A 213 3.92 0.99 1.59
N LEU A 214 4.85 0.15 2.06
CA LEU A 214 4.98 -0.18 3.50
C LEU A 214 5.22 1.06 4.36
N LEU A 215 6.02 2.01 3.87
CA LEU A 215 6.29 3.29 4.54
C LEU A 215 5.12 4.27 4.46
N ASP A 216 4.12 4.02 3.62
CA ASP A 216 2.89 4.80 3.54
C ASP A 216 1.96 4.58 4.76
N GLU A 217 2.41 3.78 5.73
CA GLU A 217 1.81 3.63 7.06
C GLU A 217 2.11 4.84 7.98
N ASP A 218 1.88 6.06 7.49
CA ASP A 218 2.11 7.31 8.21
C ASP A 218 0.91 8.27 8.20
N ALA A 219 0.85 9.16 9.19
CA ALA A 219 -0.32 10.02 9.41
C ALA A 219 -0.46 11.17 8.39
N GLY A 220 0.60 11.50 7.64
CA GLY A 220 0.57 12.56 6.64
C GLY A 220 0.18 12.09 5.25
N ARG A 221 0.02 10.78 5.04
CA ARG A 221 -0.57 10.20 3.83
C ARG A 221 -1.95 10.79 3.52
N CYS A 222 -2.79 10.96 4.53
CA CYS A 222 -4.20 11.31 4.35
C CYS A 222 -4.76 12.10 5.53
N ASP A 223 -5.87 12.83 5.31
CA ASP A 223 -6.57 13.55 6.38
C ASP A 223 -7.33 12.56 7.27
N THR A 224 -6.58 11.91 8.15
CA THR A 224 -7.09 10.88 9.05
C THR A 224 -8.25 11.39 9.92
N THR A 225 -8.25 12.67 10.28
CA THR A 225 -9.33 13.27 11.07
C THR A 225 -10.63 13.29 10.27
N THR A 226 -10.59 13.80 9.04
CA THR A 226 -11.77 13.83 8.16
C THR A 226 -12.24 12.42 7.81
N LEU A 227 -11.32 11.50 7.57
CA LEU A 227 -11.66 10.10 7.28
C LEU A 227 -12.42 9.46 8.46
N LEU A 228 -11.92 9.61 9.69
CA LEU A 228 -12.55 9.02 10.88
C LEU A 228 -13.89 9.68 11.26
N GLN A 229 -14.03 10.99 11.03
CA GLN A 229 -15.20 11.76 11.50
C GLN A 229 -16.31 11.91 10.46
N HIS A 230 -15.97 11.88 9.17
CA HIS A 230 -16.86 12.34 8.12
C HIS A 230 -17.01 11.38 6.94
N ARG A 231 -16.13 10.39 6.77
CA ARG A 231 -16.33 9.37 5.73
C ARG A 231 -17.10 8.17 6.25
N GLY A 232 -18.06 7.73 5.44
CA GLY A 232 -18.68 6.42 5.61
C GLY A 232 -17.65 5.30 5.41
N GLY A 233 -17.77 4.21 6.14
CA GLY A 233 -16.88 3.06 6.07
C GLY A 233 -17.20 2.06 7.18
N ASP A 234 -16.92 0.79 6.95
CA ASP A 234 -17.04 -0.24 7.98
C ASP A 234 -15.97 -0.08 9.08
N GLU A 235 -16.03 -0.91 10.12
CA GLU A 235 -15.08 -0.90 11.22
C GLU A 235 -13.66 -1.23 10.77
N LEU A 236 -13.48 -2.04 9.72
CA LEU A 236 -12.15 -2.41 9.23
C LEU A 236 -11.46 -1.22 8.57
N ASN A 237 -12.21 -0.42 7.80
CA ASN A 237 -11.69 0.78 7.16
C ASN A 237 -11.36 1.87 8.20
N ARG A 238 -12.27 2.06 9.17
CA ARG A 238 -12.01 2.97 10.31
C ARG A 238 -10.76 2.54 11.08
N ALA A 239 -10.60 1.24 11.34
CA ALA A 239 -9.40 0.72 12.00
C ALA A 239 -8.14 0.97 11.17
N HIS A 240 -8.19 0.82 9.84
CA HIS A 240 -7.06 1.10 8.97
C HIS A 240 -6.64 2.57 9.07
N TRP A 241 -7.58 3.51 9.03
CA TRP A 241 -7.29 4.94 9.21
C TRP A 241 -6.76 5.25 10.62
N MET A 242 -7.30 4.61 11.66
CA MET A 242 -6.76 4.74 13.01
C MET A 242 -5.32 4.25 13.11
N ARG A 243 -4.91 3.24 12.31
CA ARG A 243 -3.55 2.72 12.27
C ARG A 243 -2.55 3.76 11.78
N HIS A 244 -2.88 4.51 10.72
CA HIS A 244 -2.06 5.64 10.26
C HIS A 244 -1.80 6.68 11.36
N ALA A 245 -2.79 6.96 12.22
CA ALA A 245 -2.64 7.90 13.33
C ALA A 245 -1.69 7.42 14.46
N LEU A 246 -1.23 6.17 14.43
CA LEU A 246 -0.31 5.60 15.42
C LEU A 246 1.16 5.87 15.11
N THR A 247 1.50 6.46 13.97
CA THR A 247 2.89 6.72 13.55
C THR A 247 3.15 8.22 13.36
N ALA A 248 4.36 8.58 12.92
CA ALA A 248 4.75 9.95 12.64
C ALA A 248 4.00 10.53 11.42
N ASP A 249 4.08 11.84 11.22
CA ASP A 249 3.37 12.52 10.14
C ASP A 249 3.99 12.27 8.76
N ARG A 250 5.27 11.88 8.65
CA ARG A 250 5.88 11.53 7.35
C ARG A 250 7.13 10.68 7.58
N ILE A 251 7.16 9.47 7.04
CA ILE A 251 8.32 8.57 7.17
C ILE A 251 9.18 8.64 5.91
N LEU A 252 10.43 9.09 6.06
CA LEU A 252 11.40 9.23 4.96
C LEU A 252 12.64 8.36 5.18
N ILE A 253 13.23 7.92 4.07
CA ILE A 253 14.52 7.22 4.07
C ILE A 253 15.62 8.26 3.97
N THR A 254 16.38 8.42 5.05
CA THR A 254 17.50 9.36 5.13
C THR A 254 18.79 8.58 5.31
N ASN A 255 19.70 8.66 4.33
CA ASN A 255 21.00 8.00 4.37
C ASN A 255 20.88 6.48 4.67
N GLY A 256 20.02 5.80 3.90
CA GLY A 256 19.73 4.36 4.07
C GLY A 256 19.10 4.00 5.42
N SER A 257 18.50 4.96 6.12
CA SER A 257 17.90 4.73 7.45
C SER A 257 16.48 5.28 7.51
N ILE A 258 15.58 4.57 8.19
CA ILE A 258 14.25 5.06 8.54
C ILE A 258 14.15 5.23 10.06
N SER A 259 13.34 6.21 10.48
CA SER A 259 13.00 6.44 11.87
C SER A 259 11.49 6.56 11.99
N VAL A 260 10.90 5.75 12.88
CA VAL A 260 9.46 5.71 13.11
C VAL A 260 9.18 5.94 14.58
N ASP A 261 8.49 7.04 14.87
CA ASP A 261 7.93 7.31 16.19
C ASP A 261 6.50 6.76 16.25
N VAL A 262 6.28 5.80 17.15
CA VAL A 262 4.98 5.19 17.39
C VAL A 262 4.32 5.89 18.57
N LYS A 263 3.04 6.19 18.44
CA LYS A 263 2.17 6.83 19.42
C LYS A 263 1.02 5.90 19.78
N LYS A 264 0.34 6.17 20.89
CA LYS A 264 -0.85 5.43 21.32
C LYS A 264 -2.11 6.29 21.41
N PRO A 265 -3.31 5.71 21.26
CA PRO A 265 -4.55 6.41 21.58
C PRO A 265 -4.59 6.76 23.08
N PRO A 266 -5.09 7.95 23.47
CA PRO A 266 -5.25 8.32 24.88
C PRO A 266 -6.12 7.33 25.65
N GLY A 267 -5.83 7.13 26.94
CA GLY A 267 -6.62 6.26 27.82
C GLY A 267 -6.43 4.75 27.62
N THR A 268 -5.54 4.33 26.71
CA THR A 268 -5.22 2.91 26.49
C THR A 268 -4.19 2.38 27.49
N THR A 269 -4.28 1.07 27.75
CA THR A 269 -3.47 0.31 28.71
C THR A 269 -2.62 -0.75 27.99
N HIS A 270 -2.31 -1.85 28.69
CA HIS A 270 -1.47 -2.93 28.19
C HIS A 270 -2.16 -3.84 27.18
N LEU A 271 -3.49 -3.79 27.08
CA LEU A 271 -4.24 -4.61 26.12
C LEU A 271 -3.89 -4.25 24.67
N THR A 272 -3.51 -2.99 24.42
CA THR A 272 -3.06 -2.55 23.08
C THR A 272 -1.64 -2.97 22.70
N LYS A 273 -0.86 -3.60 23.60
CA LYS A 273 0.52 -4.03 23.31
C LYS A 273 0.68 -4.81 21.98
N PRO A 274 -0.20 -5.77 21.63
CA PRO A 274 -0.06 -6.55 20.40
C PRO A 274 -0.12 -5.69 19.13
N ILE A 275 -0.90 -4.59 19.13
CA ILE A 275 -1.00 -3.66 18.00
C ILE A 275 0.37 -3.08 17.68
N TYR A 276 1.12 -2.63 18.68
CA TYR A 276 2.43 -2.02 18.46
C TYR A 276 3.50 -3.05 18.06
N SER A 277 3.38 -4.30 18.54
CA SER A 277 4.24 -5.39 18.04
C SER A 277 3.97 -5.67 16.55
N ALA A 278 2.71 -5.74 16.14
CA ALA A 278 2.33 -5.89 14.73
C ALA A 278 2.79 -4.70 13.87
N LEU A 279 2.65 -3.47 14.37
CA LEU A 279 3.09 -2.26 13.68
C LEU A 279 4.62 -2.20 13.52
N ARG A 280 5.38 -2.56 14.55
CA ARG A 280 6.83 -2.68 14.43
C ARG A 280 7.24 -3.77 13.46
N ASN A 281 6.54 -4.90 13.47
CA ASN A 281 6.76 -5.97 12.49
C ASN A 281 6.50 -5.49 11.07
N HIS A 282 5.41 -4.76 10.82
CA HIS A 282 5.11 -4.15 9.51
C HIS A 282 6.31 -3.39 8.93
N PHE A 283 6.94 -2.52 9.72
CA PHE A 283 8.15 -1.82 9.26
C PHE A 283 9.37 -2.73 9.14
N ARG A 284 9.54 -3.73 10.02
CA ARG A 284 10.66 -4.68 9.92
C ARG A 284 10.59 -5.55 8.66
N LEU A 285 9.41 -5.79 8.09
CA LEU A 285 9.26 -6.53 6.83
C LEU A 285 10.01 -5.86 5.66
N ILE A 286 10.34 -4.57 5.76
CA ILE A 286 11.21 -3.87 4.80
C ILE A 286 12.57 -4.59 4.65
N SER A 287 13.09 -5.22 5.71
CA SER A 287 14.39 -5.91 5.65
C SER A 287 14.39 -7.10 4.69
N LEU A 288 13.21 -7.63 4.33
CA LEU A 288 13.09 -8.73 3.37
C LEU A 288 13.56 -8.31 1.97
N TYR A 289 13.43 -7.02 1.64
CA TYR A 289 13.75 -6.44 0.33
C TYR A 289 15.20 -6.01 0.18
N GLU A 290 16.04 -6.17 1.22
CA GLU A 290 17.40 -5.61 1.26
C GLU A 290 18.29 -6.12 0.13
N ALA A 291 18.18 -7.41 -0.23
CA ALA A 291 18.99 -8.01 -1.29
C ALA A 291 18.73 -7.37 -2.66
N ASP A 292 17.46 -7.13 -3.01
CA ASP A 292 17.09 -6.51 -4.28
C ASP A 292 17.39 -5.01 -4.28
N LEU A 293 17.18 -4.30 -3.16
CA LEU A 293 17.55 -2.88 -3.03
C LEU A 293 19.04 -2.62 -3.22
N ARG A 294 19.91 -3.56 -2.80
CA ARG A 294 21.36 -3.46 -3.00
C ARG A 294 21.76 -3.49 -4.48
N ALA A 295 20.94 -4.04 -5.38
CA ALA A 295 21.25 -4.09 -6.81
C ALA A 295 21.23 -2.71 -7.49
N ILE A 296 20.62 -1.71 -6.85
CA ILE A 296 20.55 -0.30 -7.31
C ILE A 296 21.17 0.66 -6.28
N ASP A 297 22.05 0.16 -5.41
CA ASP A 297 22.72 0.92 -4.35
C ASP A 297 21.78 1.69 -3.40
N ALA A 298 20.56 1.17 -3.19
CA ALA A 298 19.52 1.78 -2.36
C ALA A 298 19.19 1.03 -1.06
N PRO A 299 20.15 0.39 -0.35
CA PRO A 299 19.80 -0.42 0.81
C PRO A 299 19.25 0.44 1.95
N ILE A 300 18.35 -0.15 2.72
CA ILE A 300 17.92 0.37 4.02
C ILE A 300 18.64 -0.45 5.08
N THR A 301 19.66 0.16 5.69
CA THR A 301 20.55 -0.51 6.64
C THR A 301 20.06 -0.40 8.08
N ASN A 302 19.24 0.61 8.39
CA ASN A 302 18.75 0.83 9.76
C ASN A 302 17.25 1.15 9.78
N ILE A 303 16.53 0.43 10.63
CA ILE A 303 15.12 0.67 10.94
C ILE A 303 15.03 1.04 12.42
N ASN A 304 14.94 2.34 12.69
CA ASN A 304 14.89 2.86 14.05
C ASN A 304 13.43 3.02 14.49
N LEU A 305 13.00 2.21 15.45
CA LEU A 305 11.63 2.23 15.98
C LEU A 305 11.66 2.83 17.38
N ASN A 306 10.79 3.82 17.64
CA ASN A 306 10.69 4.48 18.93
C ASN A 306 9.23 4.47 19.45
N PRO A 307 8.94 3.77 20.56
CA PRO A 307 9.85 2.87 21.27
C PRO A 307 10.15 1.62 20.45
N SER A 308 11.33 1.01 20.67
CA SER A 308 11.76 -0.18 19.94
C SER A 308 11.02 -1.45 20.36
N THR A 309 10.40 -1.45 21.54
CA THR A 309 9.57 -2.53 22.09
C THR A 309 8.49 -1.97 23.01
N GLY A 310 7.50 -2.79 23.36
CA GLY A 310 6.49 -2.43 24.36
C GLY A 310 5.47 -1.42 23.82
N ILE A 311 4.92 -0.61 24.74
CA ILE A 311 3.84 0.33 24.50
C ILE A 311 4.41 1.76 24.43
N PRO A 312 4.01 2.58 23.44
CA PRO A 312 4.37 3.99 23.38
C PRO A 312 4.05 4.78 24.65
N LEU A 313 4.90 5.74 25.00
CA LEU A 313 4.63 6.68 26.11
C LEU A 313 3.87 7.92 25.64
N THR A 314 3.98 8.25 24.36
CA THR A 314 3.37 9.43 23.74
C THR A 314 1.98 9.10 23.22
N ASN A 315 1.02 9.97 23.53
CA ASN A 315 -0.31 9.85 22.96
C ASN A 315 -0.38 10.59 21.61
N THR A 316 -1.27 10.14 20.72
CA THR A 316 -1.64 10.88 19.50
C THR A 316 -2.93 11.67 19.73
N ASP A 317 -2.94 12.95 19.35
CA ASP A 317 -4.14 13.80 19.47
C ASP A 317 -5.20 13.46 18.42
N LEU A 318 -4.80 12.86 17.29
CA LEU A 318 -5.69 12.41 16.22
C LEU A 318 -6.74 11.41 16.69
N LEU A 319 -6.43 10.66 17.76
CA LEU A 319 -7.30 9.63 18.31
C LEU A 319 -7.90 10.03 19.67
N LYS A 320 -7.95 11.31 20.04
CA LYS A 320 -8.43 11.73 21.37
C LYS A 320 -9.80 11.19 21.77
N ASN A 321 -10.71 11.02 20.81
CA ASN A 321 -12.08 10.54 21.02
C ASN A 321 -12.34 9.20 20.32
N TRP A 322 -11.32 8.33 20.22
CA TRP A 322 -11.44 7.06 19.51
C TRP A 322 -12.58 6.18 20.01
N ASN A 323 -12.87 6.23 21.31
CA ASN A 323 -13.92 5.45 21.97
C ASN A 323 -15.35 5.94 21.70
N ALA A 324 -15.50 7.09 21.03
CA ALA A 324 -16.79 7.57 20.55
C ALA A 324 -17.12 7.05 19.14
N LEU A 325 -16.18 6.38 18.48
CA LEU A 325 -16.39 5.76 17.18
C LEU A 325 -17.11 4.43 17.36
N GLU A 326 -18.21 4.25 16.64
CA GLU A 326 -18.96 2.99 16.61
C GLU A 326 -18.04 1.82 16.23
N GLY A 327 -18.14 0.72 16.99
CA GLY A 327 -17.28 -0.46 16.83
C GLY A 327 -15.97 -0.41 17.62
N PHE A 328 -15.71 0.70 18.33
CA PHE A 328 -14.50 0.94 19.13
C PHE A 328 -14.82 1.34 20.57
N ASP A 329 -15.94 0.87 21.12
CA ASP A 329 -16.49 1.33 22.42
C ASP A 329 -15.57 1.04 23.62
N ASN A 330 -14.59 0.13 23.47
CA ASN A 330 -13.65 -0.24 24.51
C ASN A 330 -12.30 -0.69 23.94
N GLU A 331 -11.30 -0.83 24.83
CA GLU A 331 -9.92 -1.15 24.44
C GLU A 331 -9.78 -2.54 23.78
N SER A 332 -10.62 -3.50 24.14
CA SER A 332 -10.62 -4.83 23.51
C SER A 332 -11.14 -4.77 22.08
N ALA A 333 -12.23 -4.03 21.84
CA ALA A 333 -12.76 -3.79 20.50
C ALA A 333 -11.75 -3.06 19.62
N LEU A 334 -11.11 -2.01 20.16
CA LEU A 334 -10.01 -1.31 19.50
C LEU A 334 -8.87 -2.26 19.10
N THR A 335 -8.42 -3.09 20.05
CA THR A 335 -7.33 -4.04 19.84
C THR A 335 -7.69 -5.05 18.76
N PHE A 336 -8.89 -5.62 18.83
CA PHE A 336 -9.39 -6.56 17.83
C PHE A 336 -9.43 -5.93 16.44
N GLN A 337 -10.08 -4.77 16.29
CA GLN A 337 -10.26 -4.14 14.98
C GLN A 337 -8.93 -3.71 14.37
N LEU A 338 -8.02 -3.12 15.15
CA LEU A 338 -6.70 -2.73 14.66
C LEU A 338 -5.87 -3.94 14.21
N LEU A 339 -5.84 -5.02 15.00
CA LEU A 339 -5.08 -6.22 14.64
C LEU A 339 -5.59 -6.86 13.33
N ARG A 340 -6.89 -6.75 13.03
CA ARG A 340 -7.46 -7.29 11.79
C ARG A 340 -6.93 -6.62 10.52
N THR A 341 -6.45 -5.38 10.62
CA THR A 341 -5.97 -4.61 9.45
C THR A 341 -4.57 -5.02 9.00
N PHE A 342 -3.78 -5.67 9.87
CA PHE A 342 -2.43 -6.09 9.53
C PHE A 342 -2.43 -7.35 8.65
N MET A 343 -1.46 -7.39 7.74
CA MET A 343 -1.13 -8.59 6.97
C MET A 343 -0.72 -9.75 7.88
N GLY A 344 -0.93 -10.99 7.43
CA GLY A 344 -0.64 -12.18 8.23
C GLY A 344 0.82 -12.23 8.69
N GLU A 345 1.73 -11.74 7.87
CA GLU A 345 3.17 -11.71 8.07
C GLU A 345 3.57 -10.79 9.23
N ALA A 346 2.98 -9.60 9.30
CA ALA A 346 3.20 -8.66 10.41
C ALA A 346 2.67 -9.22 11.74
N LEU A 347 1.60 -10.04 11.69
CA LEU A 347 1.04 -10.74 12.84
C LEU A 347 1.76 -12.04 13.20
N LYS A 348 2.62 -12.57 12.31
CA LYS A 348 3.14 -13.96 12.37
C LYS A 348 2.02 -14.99 12.58
N SER A 349 0.88 -14.77 11.93
CA SER A 349 -0.34 -15.56 12.19
C SER A 349 -0.27 -16.94 11.53
N PRO A 350 -0.32 -18.05 12.29
CA PRO A 350 -0.27 -19.40 11.72
C PRO A 350 -1.52 -19.78 10.94
N THR A 351 -2.62 -19.03 11.11
CA THR A 351 -3.87 -19.24 10.38
C THR A 351 -3.94 -18.42 9.09
N ARG A 352 -3.09 -17.40 8.93
CA ARG A 352 -3.05 -16.52 7.74
C ARG A 352 -1.78 -16.68 6.90
N CYS A 353 -0.74 -17.29 7.43
CA CYS A 353 0.51 -17.55 6.71
C CYS A 353 0.73 -19.05 6.55
N SER A 354 1.28 -19.46 5.41
CA SER A 354 1.79 -20.82 5.24
C SER A 354 3.04 -21.04 6.10
N GLN A 355 3.36 -22.30 6.39
CA GLN A 355 4.59 -22.65 7.11
C GLN A 355 5.85 -22.20 6.36
N GLU A 356 5.81 -22.19 5.03
CA GLU A 356 6.89 -21.68 4.18
C GLU A 356 7.08 -20.18 4.41
N THR A 357 5.99 -19.39 4.36
CA THR A 357 6.03 -17.95 4.65
C THR A 357 6.62 -17.69 6.04
N LEU A 358 6.14 -18.39 7.08
CA LEU A 358 6.67 -18.22 8.45
C LEU A 358 8.18 -18.52 8.54
N THR A 359 8.68 -19.47 7.74
CA THR A 359 10.11 -19.79 7.67
C THR A 359 10.89 -18.66 7.01
N GLN A 360 10.39 -18.09 5.92
CA GLN A 360 11.01 -16.95 5.24
C GLN A 360 11.07 -15.71 6.15
N LEU A 361 10.04 -15.47 6.96
CA LEU A 361 9.97 -14.34 7.89
C LEU A 361 11.00 -14.41 9.03
N ALA A 362 11.61 -15.56 9.30
CA ALA A 362 12.57 -15.73 10.39
C ALA A 362 13.77 -14.78 10.27
N VAL A 363 14.12 -14.35 9.05
CA VAL A 363 15.25 -13.44 8.80
C VAL A 363 14.96 -12.00 9.24
N ALA A 364 13.69 -11.60 9.38
CA ALA A 364 13.30 -10.20 9.66
C ALA A 364 13.23 -9.85 11.16
N SER A 365 13.62 -10.76 12.06
CA SER A 365 13.64 -10.53 13.52
C SER A 365 12.33 -9.94 14.08
N LEU A 366 11.20 -10.50 13.63
CA LEU A 366 9.85 -10.06 13.99
C LEU A 366 9.49 -10.46 15.44
N GLU A 367 8.85 -9.54 16.16
CA GLU A 367 8.26 -9.78 17.48
C GLU A 367 7.13 -10.80 17.41
N ASP A 368 6.98 -11.61 18.47
CA ASP A 368 5.76 -12.38 18.68
C ASP A 368 4.60 -11.45 19.02
N VAL A 369 3.47 -11.65 18.34
CA VAL A 369 2.24 -10.91 18.55
C VAL A 369 1.27 -11.81 19.30
N ASP A 370 0.75 -11.35 20.44
CA ASP A 370 -0.31 -12.06 21.15
C ASP A 370 -1.63 -11.87 20.41
N LEU A 371 -2.11 -12.96 19.80
CA LEU A 371 -3.33 -13.00 18.99
C LEU A 371 -4.56 -13.48 19.78
N ALA A 372 -4.47 -13.66 21.10
CA ALA A 372 -5.56 -14.24 21.90
C ALA A 372 -6.90 -13.49 21.73
N VAL A 373 -6.87 -12.17 21.57
CA VAL A 373 -8.08 -11.35 21.33
C VAL A 373 -8.71 -11.66 19.95
N LEU A 374 -7.89 -11.89 18.92
CA LEU A 374 -8.39 -12.30 17.60
C LEU A 374 -8.94 -13.74 17.65
N GLU A 375 -8.22 -14.64 18.30
CA GLU A 375 -8.60 -16.05 18.40
C GLU A 375 -9.87 -16.26 19.22
N ALA A 376 -10.05 -15.53 20.32
CA ALA A 376 -11.25 -15.59 21.14
C ALA A 376 -12.52 -15.17 20.37
N ALA A 377 -12.39 -14.13 19.51
CA ALA A 377 -13.48 -13.68 18.66
C ALA A 377 -13.79 -14.64 17.49
N GLN A 378 -12.80 -15.41 17.04
CA GLN A 378 -13.00 -16.50 16.06
C GLN A 378 -13.56 -17.76 16.73
N GLY A 379 -13.21 -18.02 17.98
CA GLY A 379 -13.72 -19.14 18.79
C GLY A 379 -15.18 -19.02 19.21
N SER A 380 -15.79 -17.83 19.07
CA SER A 380 -17.22 -17.61 19.34
C SER A 380 -18.15 -17.89 18.16
N THR A 381 -17.63 -18.25 16.98
CA THR A 381 -18.47 -18.88 15.95
C THR A 381 -18.56 -20.37 16.27
N GLU A 382 -19.50 -20.75 17.16
CA GLU A 382 -20.00 -22.12 17.12
C GLU A 382 -20.43 -22.41 15.67
N PRO A 383 -20.08 -23.58 15.10
CA PRO A 383 -20.63 -23.96 13.81
C PRO A 383 -22.16 -23.91 13.95
N ARG A 384 -22.78 -22.99 13.20
CA ARG A 384 -24.24 -22.82 13.18
C ARG A 384 -24.87 -24.20 13.07
N SER A 385 -25.81 -24.49 13.95
CA SER A 385 -26.52 -25.76 13.93
C SER A 385 -27.13 -25.98 12.53
N PRO A 386 -27.33 -27.23 12.09
CA PRO A 386 -27.98 -27.51 10.81
C PRO A 386 -29.34 -26.81 10.66
N LEU A 387 -30.00 -26.52 11.78
CA LEU A 387 -31.28 -25.83 11.86
C LEU A 387 -31.16 -24.33 11.54
N GLU A 388 -30.09 -23.67 12.00
CA GLU A 388 -29.79 -22.27 11.70
C GLU A 388 -29.37 -22.08 10.24
N GLN A 389 -28.59 -23.02 9.69
CA GLN A 389 -28.22 -23.03 8.27
C GLN A 389 -29.44 -23.25 7.36
N THR A 390 -30.37 -24.11 7.78
CA THR A 390 -31.63 -24.34 7.06
C THR A 390 -32.56 -23.12 7.15
N PHE A 391 -32.58 -22.43 8.30
CA PHE A 391 -33.38 -21.23 8.49
C PHE A 391 -32.89 -20.11 7.54
N GLU A 392 -31.60 -19.81 7.48
CA GLU A 392 -31.05 -18.80 6.56
C GLU A 392 -31.31 -19.11 5.07
N ALA A 393 -31.19 -20.37 4.68
CA ALA A 393 -31.52 -20.81 3.32
C ALA A 393 -33.00 -20.58 2.95
N ILE A 394 -33.90 -20.54 3.95
CA ILE A 394 -35.34 -20.31 3.77
C ILE A 394 -35.68 -18.82 3.80
N VAL A 395 -35.05 -18.01 4.67
CA VAL A 395 -35.35 -16.56 4.78
C VAL A 395 -34.57 -15.69 3.78
N GLY A 396 -33.68 -16.26 2.96
CA GLY A 396 -32.93 -15.50 1.95
C GLY A 396 -31.97 -14.49 2.58
N GLY A 397 -31.43 -14.81 3.76
CA GLY A 397 -30.51 -13.96 4.49
C GLY A 397 -29.22 -13.76 3.70
N VAL A 398 -29.02 -12.55 3.17
CA VAL A 398 -27.76 -12.09 2.60
C VAL A 398 -26.79 -11.85 3.74
N SER A 399 -25.64 -12.54 3.71
CA SER A 399 -24.39 -12.07 4.32
C SER A 399 -23.23 -12.48 3.43
#